data_AF-A0A644XEQ7-F1
#
_entry.id   AF-A0A644XEQ7-F1
#
_cell.length_a   1.000
_cell.length_b   1.000
_cell.length_c   1.000
_cell.angle_alpha   90.00
_cell.angle_beta   90.00
_cell.angle_gamma   90.00
#
_symmetry.space_group_name_H-M   'P 1'
#
loop_
_entity.id
_entity.type
_entity.pdbx_description
1 polymer ?
#
loop_
_entity_poly.entity_id
_entity_poly.type
_entity_poly.pdbx_seq_one_letter_code
_entity_poly.pdbx_strand_id
1 'polypeptide(L)' 'MLVESTSKTSDNFLTGRTEHFRLVHFKGTEELLGQIVNVKITNVKTFHMEGEIV' A
#
# COMPACT_ATOMS: atom_id res chain seq x y z
N MET A 1 8.40 -1.25 0.84
CA MET A 1 7.39 -0.26 1.28
C MET A 1 6.88 -0.67 2.64
N LEU A 2 6.78 0.25 3.60
CA LEU A 2 6.30 -0.09 4.95
C LEU A 2 4.76 -0.06 4.96
N VAL A 3 4.14 -1.16 5.40
CA VAL A 3 2.68 -1.26 5.53
C VAL A 3 2.24 -0.69 6.87
N GLU A 4 1.43 0.38 6.85
CA GLU A 4 1.01 1.08 8.06
C GLU A 4 -0.42 0.77 8.48
N SER A 5 -1.34 0.50 7.52
CA SER A 5 -2.76 0.34 7.83
C SER A 5 -3.52 -0.51 6.82
N THR A 6 -4.48 -1.29 7.34
CA THR A 6 -5.52 -1.97 6.56
C THR A 6 -6.74 -1.08 6.41
N SER A 7 -7.38 -1.15 5.25
CA SER A 7 -8.67 -0.50 5.06
C SER A 7 -9.75 -1.23 5.86
N LYS A 8 -10.28 -0.58 6.91
CA LYS A 8 -11.41 -1.09 7.72
C LYS A 8 -12.69 -1.38 6.94
N THR A 9 -12.81 -0.90 5.70
CA THR A 9 -14.01 -1.04 4.85
C THR A 9 -13.78 -1.99 3.67
N SER A 10 -12.54 -2.42 3.45
CA SER A 10 -12.20 -3.31 2.34
C SER A 10 -10.97 -4.10 2.74
N ASP A 11 -11.19 -5.32 3.23
CA ASP A 11 -10.17 -6.27 3.70
C ASP A 11 -9.06 -6.54 2.67
N ASN A 12 -9.28 -6.17 1.41
CA ASN A 12 -8.35 -6.38 0.32
C ASN A 12 -7.41 -5.20 0.06
N PHE A 13 -7.54 -4.06 0.75
CA PHE A 13 -6.70 -2.88 0.50
C PHE A 13 -5.85 -2.51 1.71
N LEU A 14 -4.57 -2.34 1.43
CA LEU A 14 -3.55 -1.89 2.36
C LEU A 14 -3.04 -0.52 1.94
N THR A 15 -2.53 0.19 2.92
CA THR A 15 -1.85 1.46 2.73
C THR A 15 -0.45 1.39 3.30
N GLY A 16 0.49 1.92 2.54
CA GLY A 16 1.88 1.99 2.93
C GLY A 16 2.54 3.28 2.47
N ARG A 17 3.68 3.57 3.10
CA ARG A 17 4.54 4.69 2.71
C ARG A 17 5.82 4.18 2.07
N THR A 18 6.22 4.89 1.02
CA THR A 18 7.56 4.76 0.42
C THR A 18 8.60 5.50 1.26
N GLU A 19 9.89 5.25 1.02
CA GLU A 19 11.00 6.01 1.63
C GLU A 19 10.89 7.52 1.40
N HIS A 20 10.29 7.95 0.29
CA HIS A 20 10.03 9.35 0.00
C HIS A 20 8.74 9.90 0.64
N PHE A 21 8.18 9.21 1.64
CA PHE A 21 6.94 9.57 2.32
C PHE A 21 5.70 9.68 1.40
N ARG A 22 5.72 9.08 0.20
CA ARG A 22 4.53 9.00 -0.67
C ARG A 22 3.58 7.91 -0.18
N LEU A 23 2.30 8.27 -0.13
CA LEU A 23 1.18 7.38 0.19
C LEU A 23 0.88 6.47 -1.01
N VAL A 24 0.83 5.16 -0.75
CA VAL A 24 0.48 4.16 -1.75
C VAL A 24 -0.61 3.26 -1.23
N HIS A 25 -1.65 3.10 -2.04
CA HIS A 25 -2.74 2.16 -1.81
C HIS A 25 -2.49 0.93 -2.68
N PHE A 26 -2.53 -0.26 -2.09
CA PHE A 26 -2.34 -1.48 -2.85
C PHE A 26 -3.21 -2.60 -2.33
N LYS A 27 -3.47 -3.60 -3.18
CA LYS A 27 -4.26 -4.76 -2.76
C LYS A 27 -3.38 -5.75 -2.01
N GLY A 28 -3.85 -6.22 -0.86
CA GLY A 28 -3.16 -7.22 -0.04
C GLY A 28 -3.92 -7.57 1.23
N THR A 29 -3.39 -8.53 2.00
CA THR A 29 -3.97 -9.03 3.24
C THR A 29 -3.39 -8.33 4.48
N GLU A 30 -4.19 -8.26 5.52
CA GLU A 30 -3.86 -7.63 6.81
C GLU A 30 -2.59 -8.17 7.47
N GLU A 31 -2.23 -9.41 7.16
CA GLU A 31 -1.04 -10.11 7.65
C GLU A 31 0.27 -9.38 7.29
N LEU A 32 0.24 -8.53 6.26
CA LEU A 32 1.39 -7.77 5.78
C LEU A 32 1.61 -6.46 6.57
N LEU A 33 0.74 -6.14 7.53
CA LEU A 33 0.90 -4.98 8.42
C LEU A 33 2.23 -5.04 9.18
N GLY A 34 2.97 -3.92 9.18
CA GLY A 34 4.28 -3.82 9.82
C GLY A 34 5.41 -4.55 9.08
N GLN A 35 5.12 -5.16 7.93
CA GLN A 35 6.14 -5.78 7.08
C GLN A 35 6.61 -4.82 5.98
N ILE A 36 7.80 -5.11 5.44
CA ILE A 36 8.29 -4.44 4.23
C ILE A 36 7.93 -5.32 3.04
N VAL A 37 6.99 -4.84 2.23
CA VAL A 37 6.54 -5.54 1.02
C VAL A 37 6.99 -4.80 -0.23
N ASN A 38 7.18 -5.56 -1.31
CA ASN A 38 7.41 -5.00 -2.63
C ASN A 38 6.05 -4.76 -3.31
N VAL A 39 5.85 -3.53 -3.73
CA VAL A 39 4.62 -3.10 -4.41
C VAL A 39 5.03 -2.47 -5.72
N LYS A 40 4.45 -2.96 -6.81
CA LYS A 40 4.59 -2.36 -8.13
C LYS A 40 3.52 -1.30 -8.30
N ILE A 41 3.94 -0.05 -8.52
CA ILE A 41 3.01 1.05 -8.80
C ILE A 41 2.43 0.85 -10.20
N THR A 42 1.10 0.75 -10.27
CA THR A 42 0.35 0.59 -11.52
C THR A 42 -0.32 1.89 -11.93
N ASN A 43 -0.61 2.78 -10.98
CA ASN A 43 -1.23 4.07 -11.23
C ASN A 43 -0.67 5.16 -10.30
N VAL A 44 -0.56 6.38 -10.81
CA VAL A 44 -0.09 7.54 -10.06
C VAL A 44 -1.17 8.62 -10.13
N LYS A 45 -1.82 8.91 -9.01
CA LYS A 45 -2.76 10.03 -8.89
C LYS A 45 -2.07 11.25 -8.27
N THR A 46 -2.72 12.40 -8.37
CA THR A 46 -2.23 13.68 -7.85
C THR A 46 -1.94 13.67 -6.35
N PHE A 47 -2.68 12.87 -5.58
CA PHE A 47 -2.59 12.85 -4.11
C PHE A 47 -2.05 11.53 -3.52
N HIS A 48 -2.09 10.43 -4.28
CA HIS A 48 -1.62 9.11 -3.84
C HIS A 48 -1.27 8.23 -5.03
N MET A 49 -0.55 7.15 -4.80
CA MET A 49 -0.26 6.14 -5.81
C MET A 49 -1.09 4.90 -5.56
N GLU A 50 -1.40 4.15 -6.62
CA GLU A 50 -2.01 2.84 -6.53
C GLU A 50 -1.04 1.79 -7.08
N GLY A 51 -0.96 0.65 -6.43
CA GLY A 51 -0.08 -0.43 -6.82
C GLY A 51 -0.61 -1.80 -6.46
N GLU A 52 0.13 -2.82 -6.85
CA GLU A 52 -0.17 -4.22 -6.60
C GLU A 52 1.09 -4.90 -6.04
N ILE A 53 0.90 -5.78 -5.05
CA ILE A 53 2.00 -6.57 -4.48
C ILE A 53 2.52 -7.54 -5.53
N VAL A 54 3.85 -7.72 -5.58
CA VAL A 54 4.55 -8.68 -6.45
C VAL A 54 5.32 -9.71 -5.66
#